data_AF-A0A3C1SPZ6-F1
#
_entry.id   AF-A0A3C1SPZ6-F1
#
_cell.length_a   1.000
_cell.length_b   1.000
_cell.length_c   1.000
_cell.angle_alpha   90.00
_cell.angle_beta   90.00
_cell.angle_gamma   90.00
#
_symmetry.space_group_name_H-M   'P 1'
#
loop_
_entity.id
_entity.type
_entity.pdbx_description
1 polymer ?
#
loop_
_entity_poly.entity_id
_entity_poly.type
_entity_poly.pdbx_seq_one_letter_code
_entity_poly.pdbx_strand_id
1 'polypeptide(L)'
;WLDALALAWEYLRRHPDYRLDWLRRHRRPDAAHRWGLRLLEDPALDSRDAHPAWLPGHAAVVQLYPDADPPQDATAFAFWRIPGHKQLFHDGKKLALIARSPGHCLRFALAPGLEDGMAVAYAQRGGAAAPARSQAPGAALSDAKPRPTPSAL
;
A
#
# COMPACT_ATOMS: atom_id res chain seq x y z
N TRP A 1 2.05 -16.43 4.45
CA TRP A 1 1.22 -16.04 5.60
C TRP A 1 0.46 -14.77 5.23
N LEU A 2 -0.83 -14.65 5.56
CA LEU A 2 -1.66 -13.49 5.22
C LEU A 2 -1.59 -12.46 6.34
N ASP A 3 -1.49 -11.17 6.01
CA ASP A 3 -1.58 -10.10 7.00
C ASP A 3 -3.04 -9.76 7.35
N ALA A 4 -3.24 -8.89 8.34
CA ALA A 4 -4.57 -8.54 8.84
C ALA A 4 -5.52 -8.00 7.75
N LEU A 5 -5.02 -7.20 6.80
CA LEU A 5 -5.83 -6.66 5.72
C LEU A 5 -6.14 -7.71 4.65
N ALA A 6 -5.21 -8.61 4.36
CA ALA A 6 -5.43 -9.74 3.48
C ALA A 6 -6.47 -10.72 4.08
N LEU A 7 -6.43 -10.95 5.39
CA LEU A 7 -7.46 -11.73 6.09
C LEU A 7 -8.83 -11.03 6.09
N ALA A 8 -8.86 -9.71 6.33
CA ALA A 8 -10.10 -8.93 6.24
C ALA A 8 -10.73 -9.04 4.85
N TRP A 9 -9.91 -9.02 3.79
CA TRP A 9 -10.38 -9.25 2.43
C TRP A 9 -10.96 -10.65 2.23
N GLU A 10 -10.28 -11.69 2.69
CA GLU A 10 -10.76 -13.08 2.59
C GLU A 10 -12.13 -13.25 3.27
N TYR A 11 -12.38 -12.57 4.38
CA TYR A 11 -13.68 -12.57 5.02
C TYR A 11 -14.70 -11.79 4.17
N LEU A 12 -14.37 -10.57 3.77
CA LEU A 12 -15.25 -9.67 3.02
C LEU A 12 -15.73 -10.27 1.70
N ARG A 13 -14.82 -10.87 0.90
CA ARG A 13 -15.16 -11.44 -0.42
C ARG A 13 -16.11 -12.65 -0.35
N ARG A 14 -16.24 -13.28 0.82
CA ARG A 14 -17.17 -14.38 1.08
C ARG A 14 -18.54 -13.90 1.58
N HIS A 15 -18.69 -12.61 1.90
CA HIS A 15 -19.94 -12.06 2.39
C HIS A 15 -20.98 -11.94 1.25
N PRO A 16 -22.20 -12.47 1.41
CA PRO A 16 -23.22 -12.45 0.36
C PRO A 16 -23.64 -11.02 -0.04
N ASP A 17 -23.88 -10.14 0.93
CA ASP A 17 -24.21 -8.73 0.64
C ASP A 17 -23.11 -8.00 -0.12
N TYR A 18 -21.82 -8.29 0.15
CA TYR A 18 -20.73 -7.67 -0.59
C TYR A 18 -20.78 -8.06 -2.07
N ARG A 19 -21.06 -9.34 -2.35
CA ARG A 19 -21.22 -9.84 -3.72
C ARG A 19 -22.43 -9.21 -4.41
N LEU A 20 -23.52 -8.98 -3.70
CA LEU A 20 -24.69 -8.28 -4.23
C LEU A 20 -24.38 -6.81 -4.55
N ASP A 21 -23.64 -6.12 -3.68
CA ASP A 21 -23.20 -4.75 -3.92
C ASP A 21 -22.21 -4.69 -5.10
N TRP A 22 -21.31 -5.67 -5.25
CA TRP A 22 -20.42 -5.80 -6.41
C TRP A 22 -21.17 -5.95 -7.74
N LEU A 23 -22.21 -6.79 -7.78
CA LEU A 23 -23.06 -6.97 -8.96
C LEU A 23 -23.83 -5.68 -9.30
N ARG A 24 -24.11 -4.85 -8.30
CA ARG A 24 -24.85 -3.58 -8.45
C ARG A 24 -23.96 -2.36 -8.47
N ARG A 25 -22.64 -2.51 -8.59
CA ARG A 25 -21.64 -1.42 -8.48
C ARG A 25 -21.94 -0.22 -9.38
N HIS A 26 -22.44 -0.46 -10.59
CA HIS A 26 -22.80 0.60 -11.54
C HIS A 26 -23.97 1.48 -11.07
N ARG A 27 -24.84 0.97 -10.18
CA ARG A 27 -25.99 1.70 -9.64
C ARG A 27 -25.74 2.26 -8.24
N ARG A 28 -24.64 1.87 -7.58
CA ARG A 28 -24.31 2.23 -6.20
C ARG A 28 -22.81 2.50 -6.04
N PRO A 29 -22.30 3.60 -6.63
CA PRO A 29 -20.88 3.93 -6.53
C PRO A 29 -20.42 4.11 -5.06
N ASP A 30 -21.32 4.57 -4.18
CA ASP A 30 -20.99 4.82 -2.77
C ASP A 30 -21.04 3.57 -1.86
N ALA A 31 -21.46 2.41 -2.38
CA ALA A 31 -21.59 1.19 -1.59
C ALA A 31 -20.26 0.71 -0.99
N ALA A 32 -19.12 1.09 -1.58
CA ALA A 32 -17.79 0.73 -1.08
C ALA A 32 -17.56 1.18 0.37
N HIS A 33 -18.06 2.36 0.75
CA HIS A 33 -17.82 2.93 2.08
C HIS A 33 -18.42 2.09 3.21
N ARG A 34 -19.56 1.42 2.97
CA ARG A 34 -20.17 0.47 3.92
C ARG A 34 -19.21 -0.67 4.28
N TRP A 35 -18.34 -1.04 3.34
CA TRP A 35 -17.39 -2.14 3.47
C TRP A 35 -16.01 -1.68 3.93
N GLY A 36 -15.87 -0.41 4.31
CA GLY A 36 -14.57 0.15 4.67
C GLY A 36 -13.64 0.35 3.47
N LEU A 37 -14.17 0.32 2.24
CA LEU A 37 -13.42 0.51 1.00
C LEU A 37 -13.74 1.85 0.34
N ARG A 38 -12.80 2.38 -0.43
CA ARG A 38 -12.99 3.52 -1.33
C ARG A 38 -13.68 3.11 -2.62
N LEU A 39 -13.31 1.94 -3.12
CA LEU A 39 -13.85 1.33 -4.34
C LEU A 39 -14.14 -0.15 -4.05
N LEU A 40 -15.20 -0.68 -4.64
CA LEU A 40 -15.45 -2.11 -4.60
C LEU A 40 -14.38 -2.83 -5.43
N GLU A 41 -14.04 -4.04 -5.00
CA GLU A 41 -13.03 -4.92 -5.59
C GLU A 41 -13.69 -6.25 -5.98
N ASP A 42 -13.16 -6.93 -6.99
CA ASP A 42 -13.76 -8.16 -7.48
C ASP A 42 -13.68 -9.29 -6.43
N PRO A 43 -14.81 -9.76 -5.87
CA PRO A 43 -14.82 -10.83 -4.86
C PRO A 43 -14.31 -12.18 -5.39
N ALA A 44 -14.19 -12.37 -6.70
CA ALA A 44 -13.58 -13.56 -7.30
C ALA A 44 -12.07 -13.64 -7.00
N LEU A 45 -11.40 -12.50 -6.86
CA LEU A 45 -9.97 -12.40 -6.60
C LEU A 45 -9.67 -12.74 -5.14
N ASP A 46 -8.68 -13.60 -4.91
CA ASP A 46 -8.17 -13.83 -3.57
C ASP A 46 -7.25 -12.70 -3.11
N SER A 47 -6.88 -12.69 -1.83
CA SER A 47 -6.05 -11.64 -1.22
C SER A 47 -4.66 -11.43 -1.82
N ARG A 48 -4.17 -12.36 -2.64
CA ARG A 48 -2.92 -12.22 -3.39
C ARG A 48 -3.14 -11.43 -4.68
N ASP A 49 -4.32 -11.51 -5.27
CA ASP A 49 -4.61 -10.87 -6.56
C ASP A 49 -5.48 -9.64 -6.42
N ALA A 50 -6.25 -9.53 -5.34
CA ALA A 50 -7.13 -8.40 -5.06
C ALA A 50 -6.38 -7.19 -4.49
N HIS A 51 -6.91 -6.00 -4.77
CA HIS A 51 -6.36 -4.71 -4.35
C HIS A 51 -7.40 -3.86 -3.59
N PRO A 52 -7.97 -4.38 -2.49
CA PRO A 52 -9.00 -3.67 -1.75
C PRO A 52 -8.48 -2.28 -1.31
N ALA A 53 -9.12 -1.25 -1.84
CA ALA A 53 -8.81 0.15 -1.57
C ALA A 53 -9.35 0.56 -0.19
N TRP A 54 -8.80 0.01 0.90
CA TRP A 54 -9.25 0.30 2.26
C TRP A 54 -9.26 1.79 2.58
N LEU A 55 -10.30 2.26 3.27
CA LEU A 55 -10.42 3.65 3.70
C LEU A 55 -9.24 4.03 4.61
N PRO A 56 -8.82 5.32 4.63
CA PRO A 56 -7.77 5.78 5.51
C PRO A 56 -8.14 5.55 6.97
N GLY A 57 -7.18 5.06 7.76
CA GLY A 57 -7.40 4.76 9.17
C GLY A 57 -6.68 3.49 9.62
N HIS A 58 -6.34 2.61 8.68
CA HIS A 58 -5.54 1.43 8.98
C HIS A 58 -4.06 1.79 9.13
N ALA A 59 -3.48 1.48 10.30
CA ALA A 59 -2.06 1.71 10.60
C ALA A 59 -1.11 0.92 9.68
N ALA A 60 -1.62 -0.06 8.93
CA ALA A 60 -0.86 -0.88 7.99
C ALA A 60 -0.61 -0.20 6.62
N VAL A 61 -1.19 0.98 6.35
CA VAL A 61 -0.95 1.75 5.13
C VAL A 61 -0.10 2.98 5.44
N VAL A 62 1.06 3.07 4.79
CA VAL A 62 1.97 4.22 4.88
C VAL A 62 1.67 5.19 3.74
N GLN A 63 1.58 6.49 4.03
CA GLN A 63 1.40 7.51 3.01
C GLN A 63 2.75 8.11 2.65
N LEU A 64 3.05 8.23 1.36
CA LEU A 64 4.30 8.80 0.85
C LEU A 64 4.01 10.10 0.11
N TYR A 65 4.78 11.14 0.41
CA TYR A 65 4.64 12.49 -0.16
C TYR A 65 5.99 12.98 -0.68
N PRO A 66 6.03 13.77 -1.75
CA PRO A 66 7.21 14.54 -2.08
C PRO A 66 7.61 15.39 -0.88
N ASP A 67 8.87 15.31 -0.49
CA ASP A 67 9.43 16.21 0.51
C ASP A 67 9.67 17.58 -0.15
N ALA A 68 9.05 18.61 0.41
CA ALA A 68 9.11 19.97 -0.13
C ALA A 68 10.36 20.74 0.32
N ASP A 69 11.02 20.30 1.38
CA ASP A 69 12.24 20.93 1.93
C ASP A 69 13.22 19.84 2.42
N PRO A 70 13.79 19.04 1.50
CA PRO A 70 14.56 17.87 1.88
C PRO A 70 15.95 18.24 2.42
N PRO A 71 16.40 17.63 3.54
CA PRO A 71 17.81 17.72 3.96
C PRO A 71 18.75 17.01 2.96
N GLN A 72 20.05 17.28 3.05
CA GLN A 72 21.05 16.72 2.10
C GLN A 72 21.13 15.18 2.11
N ASP A 73 20.74 14.54 3.20
CA ASP A 73 20.69 13.10 3.40
C ASP A 73 19.26 12.53 3.33
N ALA A 74 18.31 13.30 2.77
CA ALA A 74 16.93 12.86 2.62
C ALA A 74 16.84 11.53 1.87
N THR A 75 15.99 10.63 2.38
CA THR A 75 15.72 9.37 1.71
C THR A 75 14.96 9.64 0.41
N ALA A 76 15.47 9.13 -0.70
CA ALA A 76 14.77 9.15 -1.98
C ALA A 76 13.73 8.01 -2.05
N PHE A 77 12.57 8.29 -2.61
CA PHE A 77 11.63 7.26 -3.03
C PHE A 77 12.25 6.45 -4.16
N ALA A 78 12.65 5.21 -3.88
CA ALA A 78 13.23 4.32 -4.86
C ALA A 78 12.28 3.14 -5.14
N PHE A 79 11.32 3.35 -6.04
CA PHE A 79 10.29 2.38 -6.43
C PHE A 79 10.91 1.02 -6.77
N TRP A 80 11.97 1.02 -7.57
CA TRP A 80 12.64 -0.21 -8.01
C TRP A 80 13.33 -0.96 -6.88
N ARG A 81 13.78 -0.26 -5.83
CA ARG A 81 14.47 -0.86 -4.67
C ARG A 81 13.54 -1.52 -3.67
N ILE A 82 12.24 -1.20 -3.68
CA ILE A 82 11.27 -1.83 -2.77
C ILE A 82 11.22 -3.34 -3.03
N PRO A 83 11.54 -4.21 -2.07
CA PRO A 83 11.62 -5.64 -2.34
C PRO A 83 10.24 -6.25 -2.61
N GLY A 84 10.23 -7.32 -3.41
CA GLY A 84 9.05 -8.13 -3.68
C GLY A 84 8.28 -7.75 -4.95
N HIS A 85 7.19 -8.49 -5.18
CA HIS A 85 6.29 -8.27 -6.29
C HIS A 85 5.48 -6.99 -6.06
N LYS A 86 5.67 -6.01 -6.95
CA LYS A 86 5.03 -4.69 -6.89
C LYS A 86 3.76 -4.66 -7.74
N GLN A 87 2.70 -4.13 -7.18
CA GLN A 87 1.45 -3.86 -7.88
C GLN A 87 1.04 -2.42 -7.62
N LEU A 88 0.66 -1.74 -8.70
CA LEU A 88 0.34 -0.32 -8.70
C LEU A 88 -1.07 -0.16 -9.26
N PHE A 89 -1.94 0.52 -8.52
CA PHE A 89 -3.34 0.72 -8.90
C PHE A 89 -3.86 2.05 -8.36
N HIS A 90 -4.94 2.54 -8.95
CA HIS A 90 -5.60 3.77 -8.50
C HIS A 90 -6.68 3.44 -7.48
N ASP A 91 -6.62 4.02 -6.27
CA ASP A 91 -7.56 3.74 -5.17
C ASP A 91 -8.85 4.58 -5.23
N GLY A 92 -9.03 5.34 -6.31
CA GLY A 92 -10.11 6.31 -6.50
C GLY A 92 -9.75 7.74 -6.09
N LYS A 93 -8.64 7.93 -5.36
CA LYS A 93 -8.14 9.27 -4.96
C LYS A 93 -6.65 9.45 -5.26
N LYS A 94 -5.86 8.41 -5.09
CA LYS A 94 -4.41 8.43 -5.20
C LYS A 94 -3.89 7.09 -5.71
N LEU A 95 -2.60 7.08 -6.02
CA LEU A 95 -1.93 5.89 -6.48
C LEU A 95 -1.54 5.02 -5.28
N ALA A 96 -1.96 3.77 -5.27
CA ALA A 96 -1.63 2.80 -4.23
C ALA A 96 -0.61 1.80 -4.76
N LEU A 97 0.39 1.50 -3.93
CA LEU A 97 1.44 0.54 -4.21
C LEU A 97 1.40 -0.57 -3.15
N ILE A 98 1.27 -1.81 -3.62
CA ILE A 98 1.40 -3.00 -2.80
C ILE A 98 2.69 -3.73 -3.21
N ALA A 99 3.59 -3.94 -2.25
CA ALA A 99 4.80 -4.74 -2.46
C ALA A 99 4.75 -5.99 -1.57
N ARG A 100 4.72 -7.16 -2.19
CA ARG A 100 4.63 -8.45 -1.50
C ARG A 100 5.91 -9.25 -1.60
N SER A 101 6.40 -9.72 -0.47
CA SER A 101 7.49 -10.69 -0.36
C SER A 101 7.05 -11.84 0.56
N PRO A 102 7.79 -12.96 0.61
CA PRO A 102 7.42 -14.08 1.48
C PRO A 102 7.26 -13.62 2.93
N GLY A 103 6.03 -13.70 3.46
CA GLY A 103 5.71 -13.31 4.84
C GLY A 103 5.46 -11.81 5.08
N HIS A 104 5.63 -10.95 4.07
CA HIS A 104 5.45 -9.50 4.23
C HIS A 104 4.64 -8.90 3.08
N CYS A 105 3.77 -7.94 3.42
CA CYS A 105 3.05 -7.15 2.44
C CYS A 105 3.07 -5.68 2.89
N LEU A 106 3.82 -4.88 2.15
CA LEU A 106 3.93 -3.44 2.36
C LEU A 106 2.85 -2.76 1.53
N ARG A 107 2.16 -1.78 2.12
CA ARG A 107 1.15 -0.98 1.44
C ARG A 107 1.48 0.49 1.59
N PHE A 108 1.67 1.12 0.44
CA PHE A 108 1.95 2.54 0.33
C PHE A 108 0.82 3.22 -0.42
N ALA A 109 0.58 4.48 -0.07
CA ALA A 109 -0.31 5.33 -0.81
C ALA A 109 0.43 6.61 -1.18
N LEU A 110 0.70 6.75 -2.47
CA LEU A 110 1.58 7.75 -3.08
C LEU A 110 0.78 9.02 -3.36
N ALA A 111 1.27 10.15 -2.89
CA ALA A 111 0.71 11.44 -3.25
C ALA A 111 0.95 11.75 -4.74
N PRO A 112 0.06 12.54 -5.37
CA PRO A 112 0.29 13.04 -6.72
C PRO A 112 1.65 13.75 -6.82
N GLY A 113 2.37 13.52 -7.91
CA GLY A 113 3.67 14.16 -8.15
C GLY A 113 4.86 13.53 -7.42
N LEU A 114 4.69 12.42 -6.69
CA LEU A 114 5.81 11.64 -6.17
C LEU A 114 6.40 10.74 -7.27
N GLU A 115 7.66 10.96 -7.61
CA GLU A 115 8.38 10.21 -8.65
C GLU A 115 9.59 9.45 -8.07
N ASP A 116 10.06 8.44 -8.80
CA ASP A 116 11.27 7.70 -8.45
C ASP A 116 12.48 8.64 -8.41
N GLY A 117 13.26 8.58 -7.34
CA GLY A 117 14.42 9.44 -7.10
C GLY A 117 14.12 10.73 -6.33
N MET A 118 12.85 11.12 -6.15
CA MET A 118 12.49 12.30 -5.34
C MET A 118 12.65 12.04 -3.85
N ALA A 119 13.05 13.06 -3.09
CA ALA A 119 13.02 12.99 -1.63
C ALA A 119 11.59 12.75 -1.14
N VAL A 120 11.44 11.87 -0.16
CA VAL A 120 10.13 11.39 0.29
C VAL A 120 9.94 11.55 1.80
N ALA A 121 8.85 12.23 2.15
CA ALA A 121 8.31 12.22 3.50
C ALA A 121 7.26 11.11 3.64
N TYR A 122 7.20 10.45 4.79
CA TYR A 122 6.20 9.44 5.06
C TYR A 122 5.33 9.81 6.26
N ALA A 123 4.04 9.47 6.18
CA ALA A 123 3.11 9.58 7.29
C ALA A 123 2.44 8.23 7.54
N GLN A 124 2.56 7.73 8.76
CA GLN A 124 1.81 6.58 9.24
C GLN A 124 0.75 7.06 10.23
N ARG A 125 -0.49 6.61 10.08
CA ARG A 125 -1.52 6.90 11.11
C ARG A 125 -1.22 6.03 12.32
N GLY A 126 -0.98 6.67 13.47
CA GLY A 126 -0.87 5.97 14.75
C GLY A 126 -2.18 5.23 15.04
N GLY A 127 -2.11 3.91 15.22
CA GLY A 127 -3.23 3.12 15.71
C GLY A 127 -3.31 3.19 17.24
N ALA A 128 -4.51 3.09 17.80
CA ALA A 128 -4.73 2.97 19.25
C ALA A 128 -4.28 1.62 19.85
N ALA A 129 -3.70 0.72 19.05
CA ALA A 129 -3.15 -0.55 19.51
C ALA A 129 -1.62 -0.49 19.56
N ALA A 130 -1.07 -0.95 20.70
CA ALA A 130 0.35 -1.05 21.02
C ALA A 130 1.23 -1.48 19.83
N PRO A 131 2.51 -1.06 19.78
CA PRO A 131 3.37 -1.28 18.62
C PRO A 131 3.71 -2.76 18.48
N ALA A 132 2.85 -3.51 17.79
CA ALA A 132 3.33 -4.67 17.06
C ALA A 132 4.38 -4.13 16.09
N ARG A 133 5.60 -4.66 16.18
CA ARG A 133 6.77 -4.32 15.37
C ARG A 133 6.47 -4.43 13.87
N SER A 134 5.73 -3.49 13.31
CA SER A 134 5.84 -3.12 11.90
C SER A 134 7.20 -2.43 11.82
N GLN A 135 8.18 -3.13 11.26
CA GLN A 135 9.49 -2.57 10.92
C GLN A 135 9.27 -1.15 10.40
N ALA A 136 9.95 -0.18 11.01
CA ALA A 136 9.87 1.20 10.57
C ALA A 136 10.05 1.21 9.04
N PRO A 137 9.17 1.86 8.28
CA PRO A 137 9.31 1.95 6.81
C PRO A 137 10.69 2.47 6.42
N GLY A 138 11.31 3.28 7.30
CA GLY A 138 12.71 3.65 7.26
C GLY A 138 13.63 2.48 6.95
N ALA A 139 13.55 1.33 7.63
CA ALA A 139 14.40 0.17 7.33
C ALA A 139 14.11 -0.43 5.94
N ALA A 140 12.85 -0.54 5.53
CA ALA A 140 12.51 -1.04 4.18
C ALA A 140 12.91 -0.09 3.04
N LEU A 141 13.04 1.21 3.33
CA LEU A 141 13.48 2.26 2.41
C LEU A 141 15.02 2.49 2.45
N SER A 142 15.65 2.28 3.60
CA SER A 142 17.10 2.55 3.83
C SER A 142 17.99 1.33 3.67
N ASP A 143 17.45 0.10 3.70
CA ASP A 143 18.26 -1.12 3.58
C ASP A 143 18.61 -1.41 2.11
N ALA A 144 19.51 -0.62 1.53
CA ALA A 144 20.43 -1.18 0.54
C ALA A 144 21.82 -0.57 0.66
N LYS A 145 22.78 -1.50 0.81
CA LYS A 145 24.20 -1.26 0.59
C LYS A 145 24.42 -0.66 -0.81
N PRO A 146 25.31 0.33 -0.97
CA PRO A 146 25.61 0.91 -2.27
C PRO A 146 26.06 -0.16 -3.26
N ARG A 147 25.59 -0.05 -4.51
CA ARG A 147 25.97 -0.88 -5.65
C ARG A 147 27.49 -0.85 -5.80
N PRO A 148 28.20 -1.99 -5.85
CA PRO A 148 29.62 -1.97 -6.18
C PRO A 148 29.76 -1.41 -7.59
N THR A 149 30.63 -0.41 -7.73
CA THR A 149 30.98 0.20 -9.00
C THR A 149 31.50 -0.88 -9.95
N PRO A 150 31.03 -0.93 -11.21
CA PRO A 150 31.65 -1.80 -12.19
C PRO A 150 33.08 -1.31 -12.39
N SER A 151 34.05 -2.12 -11.97
CA SER A 151 35.44 -1.90 -12.31
C SER A 151 35.56 -2.05 -13.82
N ALA A 152 36.04 -0.98 -14.48
CA ALA A 152 36.36 -0.99 -15.89
C ALA A 152 37.47 -2.02 -16.12
N LEU A 153 37.21 -2.96 -17.04
CA LEU A 153 38.21 -3.71 -17.80
C LEU A 153 37.85 -3.56 -19.27
#